data_AF-A0A2V9GMP5-F1
#
_entry.id   AF-A0A2V9GMP5-F1
#
_cell.length_a   1.000
_cell.length_b   1.000
_cell.length_c   1.000
_cell.angle_alpha   90.00
_cell.angle_beta   90.00
_cell.angle_gamma   90.00
#
_symmetry.space_group_name_H-M   'P 1'
#
loop_
_entity.id
_entity.type
_entity.pdbx_description
1 polymer ?
#
loop_
_entity_poly.entity_id
_entity_poly.type
_entity_poly.pdbx_seq_one_letter_code
_entity_poly.pdbx_strand_id
1 'polypeptide(L)' 'MAEWAALRGFTREEVMAIGDNHNDLDMLSFAGIPVVMGNSVAALKTYGWHETGTNDENGVALAIEQFALREAAPCV' A
#
# COMPACT_ATOMS: atom_id res chain seq x y z
N MET A 1 -4.56 -0.76 13.25
CA MET A 1 -4.77 -1.50 11.98
C MET A 1 -4.81 -3.00 12.19
N ALA A 2 -3.77 -3.62 12.79
CA ALA A 2 -3.69 -5.07 12.98
C ALA A 2 -4.94 -5.70 13.61
N GLU A 3 -5.43 -5.12 14.71
CA GLU A 3 -6.66 -5.58 15.38
C GLU A 3 -7.88 -5.52 14.47
N TRP A 4 -8.05 -4.41 13.72
CA TRP A 4 -9.18 -4.25 12.81
C TRP A 4 -9.16 -5.26 11.65
N ALA A 5 -7.98 -5.51 11.07
CA ALA A 5 -7.80 -6.52 10.03
C ALA A 5 -8.14 -7.93 10.55
N ALA A 6 -7.63 -8.28 11.73
CA ALA A 6 -7.92 -9.55 12.39
C ALA A 6 -9.42 -9.73 12.70
N LEU A 7 -10.10 -8.67 13.19
CA LEU A 7 -11.56 -8.69 13.43
C LEU A 7 -12.38 -8.92 12.15
N ARG A 8 -11.83 -8.62 10.98
CA ARG A 8 -12.45 -8.86 9.68
C ARG A 8 -12.00 -10.16 9.02
N GLY A 9 -11.12 -10.92 9.66
CA GLY A 9 -10.59 -12.18 9.12
C GLY A 9 -9.55 -12.00 8.02
N PHE A 10 -8.95 -10.82 7.88
CA PHE A 10 -7.86 -10.58 6.94
C PHE A 10 -6.50 -10.78 7.59
N THR A 11 -5.62 -11.47 6.88
CA THR A 11 -4.18 -11.56 7.18
C THR A 11 -3.47 -10.29 6.75
N ARG A 12 -2.24 -10.06 7.24
CA ARG A 12 -1.47 -8.88 6.82
C ARG A 12 -1.13 -8.93 5.32
N GLU A 13 -0.93 -10.12 4.78
CA GLU A 13 -0.62 -10.38 3.36
C GLU A 13 -1.75 -9.94 2.42
N GLU A 14 -2.98 -9.85 2.94
CA GLU A 14 -4.17 -9.37 2.22
C GLU A 14 -4.39 -7.85 2.40
N VAL A 15 -3.50 -7.16 3.12
CA VAL A 15 -3.61 -5.72 3.39
C VAL A 15 -2.57 -4.96 2.58
N MET A 16 -3.05 -4.04 1.75
CA MET A 16 -2.26 -2.98 1.15
C MET A 16 -2.38 -1.70 1.97
N ALA A 17 -1.25 -1.05 2.22
CA ALA A 17 -1.20 0.28 2.83
C ALA A 17 -0.43 1.24 1.91
N ILE A 18 -0.97 2.45 1.74
CA ILE A 18 -0.36 3.51 0.94
C ILE A 18 -0.16 4.71 1.87
N GLY A 19 1.05 5.28 1.92
CA GLY A 19 1.37 6.41 2.82
C GLY A 19 2.54 7.26 2.32
N ASP A 20 2.75 8.40 2.96
CA ASP A 20 3.74 9.41 2.53
C ASP A 20 4.50 10.08 3.68
N ASN A 21 4.02 9.97 4.93
CA ASN A 21 4.59 10.70 6.07
C ASN A 21 4.86 9.80 7.28
N HIS A 22 5.53 10.34 8.30
CA HIS A 22 6.01 9.60 9.47
C HIS A 22 4.89 8.90 10.25
N ASN A 23 3.69 9.48 10.28
CA ASN A 23 2.52 8.88 10.93
C ASN A 23 2.00 7.62 10.21
N ASP A 24 2.47 7.34 8.99
CA ASP A 24 2.07 6.15 8.23
C ASP A 24 2.98 4.95 8.47
N LEU A 25 4.12 5.15 9.16
CA LEU A 25 5.17 4.15 9.32
C LEU A 25 4.65 2.83 9.90
N ASP A 26 3.85 2.90 10.97
CA ASP A 26 3.33 1.71 11.66
C ASP A 26 2.35 0.93 10.78
N MET A 27 1.53 1.64 10.00
CA MET A 27 0.60 1.04 9.05
C MET A 27 1.34 0.36 7.90
N LEU A 28 2.32 1.05 7.31
CA LEU A 28 3.14 0.50 6.21
C LEU A 28 3.95 -0.71 6.67
N SER A 29 4.54 -0.65 7.88
CA SER A 29 5.30 -1.78 8.44
C SER A 29 4.43 -3.01 8.72
N PHE A 30 3.14 -2.81 9.01
CA PHE A 30 2.18 -3.88 9.23
C PHE A 30 1.68 -4.51 7.92
N ALA A 31 1.41 -3.72 6.89
CA ALA A 31 0.85 -4.24 5.64
C ALA A 31 1.76 -5.31 4.99
N GLY A 32 1.15 -6.25 4.29
CA GLY A 32 1.85 -7.20 3.43
C GLY A 32 2.25 -6.58 2.10
N ILE A 33 1.52 -5.55 1.66
CA ILE A 33 1.80 -4.77 0.45
C ILE A 33 1.96 -3.29 0.83
N PRO A 34 3.13 -2.89 1.36
CA PRO A 34 3.40 -1.49 1.66
C PRO A 34 3.78 -0.71 0.39
N VAL A 35 3.14 0.44 0.20
CA VAL A 35 3.38 1.34 -0.93
C VAL A 35 3.62 2.76 -0.41
N VAL A 36 4.69 3.39 -0.88
CA VAL A 36 5.09 4.74 -0.51
C VAL A 36 4.83 5.68 -1.70
N MET A 37 4.23 6.84 -1.43
CA MET A 37 3.98 7.85 -2.46
C MET A 37 5.28 8.50 -2.96
N GLY A 38 5.30 8.97 -4.20
CA GLY A 38 6.46 9.64 -4.79
C GLY A 38 6.86 10.92 -4.03
N ASN A 39 5.88 11.62 -3.45
CA ASN A 39 6.06 12.84 -2.65
C ASN A 39 6.31 12.57 -1.15
N SER A 40 6.59 11.31 -0.79
CA SER A 40 6.84 10.92 0.59
C SER A 40 8.12 11.50 1.19
N VAL A 41 8.18 11.52 2.52
CA VAL A 41 9.39 11.85 3.26
C VAL A 41 10.51 10.85 2.96
N ALA A 42 11.74 11.34 2.85
CA ALA A 42 12.92 10.52 2.50
C ALA A 42 13.11 9.31 3.43
N ALA A 43 12.71 9.43 4.71
CA ALA A 43 12.80 8.35 5.68
C ALA A 43 11.98 7.10 5.26
N LEU A 44 10.81 7.27 4.64
CA LEU A 44 10.01 6.12 4.20
C LEU A 44 10.63 5.40 3.00
N LYS A 45 11.37 6.11 2.14
CA LYS A 45 12.02 5.52 0.96
C LYS A 45 13.18 4.59 1.32
N THR A 46 13.67 4.59 2.57
CA THR A 46 14.77 3.71 2.99
C THR A 46 14.34 2.29 3.33
N TYR A 47 13.04 2.02 3.45
CA TYR A 47 12.52 0.71 3.88
C TYR A 47 12.42 -0.32 2.75
N GLY A 48 12.70 0.06 1.51
CA GLY A 48 12.67 -0.86 0.35
C GLY A 48 11.27 -1.32 -0.05
N TRP A 49 10.24 -0.57 0.33
CA TRP A 49 8.85 -0.80 -0.05
C TRP A 49 8.56 -0.40 -1.50
N HIS A 50 7.39 -0.74 -2.01
CA HIS A 50 6.97 -0.30 -3.33
C HIS A 50 6.83 1.22 -3.37
N GLU A 51 7.19 1.85 -4.48
CA GLU A 51 6.99 3.29 -4.70
C GLU A 51 5.97 3.49 -5.83
N THR A 52 5.06 4.44 -5.63
CA THR A 52 4.09 4.88 -6.64
C THR A 52 4.32 6.36 -6.99
N GLY A 53 3.52 6.92 -7.91
CA GLY A 53 3.57 8.35 -8.25
C GLY A 53 3.28 9.28 -7.06
N THR A 54 3.48 10.58 -7.26
CA THR A 54 3.05 11.59 -6.29
C THR A 54 1.52 11.67 -6.20
N ASN A 55 1.02 12.38 -5.19
CA ASN A 55 -0.40 12.71 -5.08
C ASN A 55 -0.94 13.47 -6.30
N ASP A 56 -0.13 14.34 -6.92
CA ASP A 56 -0.48 15.10 -8.13
C ASP A 56 -0.44 14.25 -9.41
N GLU A 57 0.15 13.06 -9.35
CA GLU A 57 0.27 12.09 -10.45
C GLU A 57 -0.68 10.89 -10.29
N ASN A 58 -1.68 10.98 -9.41
CA ASN A 58 -2.61 9.89 -9.10
C ASN A 58 -1.94 8.65 -8.48
N GLY A 59 -0.90 8.82 -7.66
CA GLY A 59 -0.15 7.70 -7.08
C GLY A 59 -0.99 6.63 -6.37
N VAL A 60 -2.08 7.02 -5.71
CA VAL A 60 -3.02 6.06 -5.09
C VAL A 60 -3.71 5.19 -6.14
N ALA A 61 -4.18 5.78 -7.25
CA ALA A 61 -4.85 5.04 -8.32
C ALA A 61 -3.88 4.05 -8.98
N LEU A 62 -2.66 4.51 -9.30
CA LEU A 62 -1.61 3.67 -9.88
C LEU A 62 -1.28 2.46 -8.99
N ALA A 63 -1.19 2.67 -7.67
CA ALA A 63 -0.96 1.59 -6.72
C ALA A 63 -2.12 0.58 -6.70
N ILE A 64 -3.37 1.05 -6.68
CA ILE A 64 -4.56 0.18 -6.72
C ILE A 64 -4.60 -0.62 -8.02
N GLU A 65 -4.36 0.02 -9.17
CA GLU A 65 -4.31 -0.64 -10.47
C GLU A 65 -3.23 -1.72 -10.52
N GLN A 66 -2.07 -1.47 -9.94
CA GLN A 66 -0.94 -2.40 -9.96
C GLN A 66 -1.15 -3.60 -9.03
N PHE A 67 -1.67 -3.38 -7.82
CA PHE A 67 -1.62 -4.38 -6.74
C PHE A 67 -2.99 -4.98 -6.39
N ALA A 68 -4.09 -4.28 -6.64
CA ALA A 68 -5.43 -4.70 -6.20
C ALA A 68 -6.39 -5.00 -7.36
N LEU A 69 -6.19 -4.38 -8.52
CA LEU A 69 -7.00 -4.63 -9.72
C LEU A 69 -6.23 -5.53 -10.68
N ARG A 70 -6.51 -6.84 -10.62
CA ARG A 70 -6.26 -7.72 -11.76
C ARG A 70 -7.61 -7.99 -12.42
N GLU A 71 -7.70 -7.85 -13.75
CA GLU A 71 -8.83 -8.45 -14.46
C GLU A 71 -8.91 -9.91 -14.07
N ALA A 72 -10.10 -10.36 -13.63
CA ALA A 72 -10.36 -11.78 -13.48
C ALA A 72 -10.00 -12.41 -14.84
N ALA A 73 -9.08 -13.38 -14.83
CA ALA A 73 -8.81 -14.16 -16.03
C ALA A 73 -10.16 -14.59 -16.61
N PRO A 74 -10.43 -14.35 -17.91
CA PRO A 74 -11.72 -14.72 -18.48
C PRO A 74 -11.96 -16.20 -18.17
N CYS A 75 -13.11 -16.49 -17.57
CA CYS A 75 -13.57 -17.86 -17.38
C CYS A 75 -13.67 -18.48 -18.78
N VAL A 76 -12.69 -19.33 -19.12
CA VAL A 76 -12.73 -20.20 -20.31
C VAL A 76 -13.68 -21.36 -20.09
#